data_AF-A0AAE8MIR6-F1
#
_entry.id   AF-A0AAE8MIR6-F1
#
_cell.length_a   1.000
_cell.length_b   1.000
_cell.length_c   1.000
_cell.angle_alpha   90.00
_cell.angle_beta   90.00
_cell.angle_gamma   90.00
#
_symmetry.space_group_name_H-M   'P 1'
#
loop_
_entity.id
_entity.type
_entity.pdbx_description
1 polymer ?
#
loop_
_entity_poly.entity_id
_entity_poly.type
_entity_poly.pdbx_seq_one_letter_code
_entity_poly.pdbx_strand_id
1 'polypeptide(L)'
;MSGRVVPQHEATVPVTGLAELQAHLAELHQPGNESAPLEHKLFDDVELQLTPSNIPIIQPTLLPPLMSLLKTTTQDPTVVFTLTTKILSPLSFTQCLSLGGAESLISALQSPLPGANLLALNIIQKAATSPAEVDSLAASPELVEELLRTWLGSPDADVGGRATRVLGYLLETDCDIIPETSSATTNGVNDTGSSETGLVKRHVPGHASLWRLVIWDRHYLEIIVSLCRPAIINRQATFAQDRLLRVIPRITALHPRAMAISPFPELFPLPEYADDSIGHGLLQWAALSMVDTSDVLMHQTLIVFYESFISIMRIAGDSADKDAIVRNVVKTATSQDQELLQSLKTLPDRTVQEEAEPLAKYISRILD
;
A
#
# COMPACT_ATOMS: atom_id res chain seq x y z
N MET A 1 32.98 46.44 -16.75
CA MET A 1 33.56 45.12 -16.44
C MET A 1 32.63 44.44 -15.44
N SER A 2 31.67 43.64 -15.94
CA SER A 2 30.73 42.91 -15.07
C SER A 2 31.22 41.47 -15.00
N GLY A 3 31.66 41.07 -13.81
CA GLY A 3 32.21 39.74 -13.54
C GLY A 3 31.15 38.67 -13.73
N ARG A 4 31.37 37.77 -14.68
CA ARG A 4 30.56 36.58 -14.92
C ARG A 4 30.81 35.62 -13.75
N VAL A 5 29.86 35.53 -12.83
CA VAL A 5 29.87 34.50 -11.77
C VAL A 5 29.62 33.17 -12.46
N VAL A 6 30.67 32.36 -12.56
CA VAL A 6 30.58 30.96 -12.99
C VAL A 6 30.07 30.17 -11.78
N PRO A 7 29.01 29.35 -11.90
CA PRO A 7 28.60 28.48 -10.81
C PRO A 7 29.74 27.52 -10.49
N GLN A 8 30.22 27.53 -9.26
CA GLN A 8 31.19 26.56 -8.77
C GLN A 8 30.55 25.17 -8.86
N HIS A 9 31.23 24.23 -9.53
CA HIS A 9 30.92 22.80 -9.40
C HIS A 9 30.96 22.46 -7.92
N GLU A 10 29.84 21.99 -7.35
CA GLU A 10 29.82 21.43 -6.01
C GLU A 10 30.86 20.31 -5.96
N ALA A 11 31.84 20.45 -5.07
CA ALA A 11 32.85 19.43 -4.85
C ALA A 11 32.13 18.15 -4.39
N THR A 12 32.26 17.08 -5.18
CA THR A 12 31.75 15.76 -4.85
C THR A 12 32.26 15.34 -3.48
N VAL A 13 31.35 15.15 -2.53
CA VAL A 13 31.70 14.68 -1.18
C VAL A 13 32.24 13.24 -1.32
N PRO A 14 33.54 13.00 -1.04
CA PRO A 14 34.11 11.66 -1.17
C PRO A 14 33.47 10.73 -0.14
N VAL A 15 33.17 9.50 -0.55
CA VAL A 15 32.65 8.45 0.34
C VAL A 15 33.81 7.58 0.79
N THR A 16 34.12 7.65 2.08
CA THR A 16 35.16 6.84 2.72
C THR A 16 34.71 5.39 2.80
N GLY A 17 35.59 4.43 2.52
CA GLY A 17 35.23 2.99 2.55
C GLY A 17 34.66 2.44 1.25
N LEU A 18 34.44 3.28 0.23
CA LEU A 18 33.81 2.85 -1.02
C LEU A 18 34.67 1.85 -1.81
N ALA A 19 35.98 2.05 -1.85
CA ALA A 19 36.91 1.16 -2.56
C ALA A 19 37.01 -0.20 -1.83
N GLU A 20 37.01 -0.16 -0.51
CA GLU A 20 37.00 -1.32 0.38
C GLU A 20 35.70 -2.12 0.20
N LEU A 21 34.54 -1.46 0.19
CA LEU A 21 33.26 -2.11 -0.08
C LEU A 21 33.23 -2.73 -1.49
N GLN A 22 33.76 -2.05 -2.50
CA GLN A 22 33.84 -2.61 -3.86
C GLN A 22 34.74 -3.84 -3.93
N ALA A 23 35.88 -3.81 -3.25
CA ALA A 23 36.78 -4.96 -3.15
C ALA A 23 36.11 -6.14 -2.43
N HIS A 24 35.42 -5.86 -1.32
CA HIS A 24 34.67 -6.86 -0.58
C HIS A 24 33.54 -7.48 -1.43
N LEU A 25 32.74 -6.66 -2.12
CA LEU A 25 31.73 -7.15 -3.05
C LEU A 25 32.34 -8.00 -4.16
N ALA A 26 33.50 -7.63 -4.72
CA ALA A 26 34.18 -8.44 -5.72
C ALA A 26 34.65 -9.79 -5.17
N GLU A 27 35.15 -9.83 -3.93
CA GLU A 27 35.55 -11.05 -3.24
C GLU A 27 34.37 -12.00 -3.01
N LEU A 28 33.22 -11.49 -2.58
CA LEU A 28 31.99 -12.27 -2.36
C LEU A 28 31.46 -12.94 -3.64
N HIS A 29 31.77 -12.37 -4.82
CA HIS A 29 31.39 -12.95 -6.11
C HIS A 29 32.40 -13.97 -6.66
N GLN A 30 33.55 -14.17 -6.00
CA GLN A 30 34.53 -15.17 -6.47
C GLN A 30 34.03 -16.60 -6.20
N PRO A 31 34.26 -17.54 -7.14
CA PRO A 31 33.91 -18.94 -6.94
C PRO A 31 34.59 -19.50 -5.67
N GLY A 32 33.80 -20.09 -4.77
CA GLY A 32 34.27 -20.63 -3.49
C GLY A 32 34.06 -19.71 -2.28
N ASN A 33 33.62 -18.46 -2.48
CA ASN A 33 33.35 -17.50 -1.40
C ASN A 33 31.85 -17.33 -1.07
N GLU A 34 31.00 -18.27 -1.48
CA GLU A 34 29.54 -18.22 -1.31
C GLU A 34 29.10 -18.12 0.16
N SER A 35 29.95 -18.59 1.08
CA SER A 35 29.75 -18.54 2.54
C SER A 35 30.65 -17.52 3.25
N ALA A 36 31.40 -16.70 2.52
CA ALA A 36 32.28 -15.69 3.12
C ALA A 36 31.45 -14.59 3.79
N PRO A 37 31.73 -14.22 5.06
CA PRO A 37 30.85 -13.36 5.85
C PRO A 37 30.70 -11.96 5.25
N LEU A 38 29.48 -11.41 5.28
CA LEU A 38 29.23 -10.01 4.95
C LEU A 38 29.88 -9.09 5.99
N GLU A 39 30.72 -8.15 5.55
CA GLU A 39 31.33 -7.16 6.45
C GLU A 39 30.37 -6.00 6.72
N HIS A 40 29.39 -6.21 7.61
CA HIS A 40 28.30 -5.27 7.92
C HIS A 40 28.76 -3.81 8.11
N LYS A 41 29.89 -3.61 8.79
CA LYS A 41 30.45 -2.28 9.04
C LYS A 41 30.77 -1.51 7.75
N LEU A 42 31.27 -2.18 6.71
CA LEU A 42 31.56 -1.53 5.42
C LEU A 42 30.27 -1.04 4.74
N PHE A 43 29.21 -1.85 4.82
CA PHE A 43 27.89 -1.46 4.30
C PHE A 43 27.34 -0.25 5.05
N ASP A 44 27.34 -0.31 6.38
CA ASP A 44 26.82 0.77 7.24
C ASP A 44 27.59 2.08 7.05
N ASP A 45 28.93 2.01 7.07
CA ASP A 45 29.79 3.20 6.95
C ASP A 45 29.59 3.89 5.59
N VAL A 46 29.49 3.12 4.50
CA VAL A 46 29.19 3.67 3.16
C VAL A 46 27.75 4.20 3.10
N GLU A 47 26.78 3.44 3.61
CA GLU A 47 25.37 3.83 3.60
C GLU A 47 25.16 5.17 4.29
N LEU A 48 25.74 5.39 5.47
CA LEU A 48 25.62 6.64 6.25
C LEU A 48 26.10 7.89 5.49
N GLN A 49 27.06 7.71 4.58
CA GLN A 49 27.66 8.80 3.79
C GLN A 49 26.91 9.06 2.46
N LEU A 50 25.94 8.21 2.08
CA LEU A 50 25.18 8.40 0.85
C LEU A 50 24.19 9.57 0.97
N THR A 51 24.25 10.48 0.01
CA THR A 51 23.42 11.67 -0.13
C THR A 51 22.83 11.73 -1.55
N PRO A 52 21.73 12.48 -1.77
CA PRO A 52 21.17 12.65 -3.12
C PRO A 52 22.19 13.13 -4.17
N SER A 53 23.22 13.88 -3.76
CA SER A 53 24.25 14.41 -4.65
C SER A 53 25.30 13.38 -5.07
N ASN A 54 25.65 12.40 -4.21
CA ASN A 54 26.68 11.41 -4.51
C ASN A 54 26.14 10.07 -5.02
N ILE A 55 24.87 9.73 -4.73
CA ILE A 55 24.25 8.47 -5.18
C ILE A 55 24.34 8.30 -6.71
N PRO A 56 23.99 9.28 -7.56
CA PRO A 56 24.04 9.10 -9.02
C PRO A 56 25.42 8.74 -9.56
N ILE A 57 26.49 9.14 -8.86
CA ILE A 57 27.88 8.91 -9.26
C ILE A 57 28.32 7.49 -8.88
N ILE A 58 27.89 7.02 -7.71
CA ILE A 58 28.31 5.73 -7.13
C ILE A 58 27.42 4.58 -7.62
N GLN A 59 26.16 4.88 -7.92
CA GLN A 59 25.14 3.91 -8.33
C GLN A 59 25.60 2.97 -9.45
N PRO A 60 26.22 3.42 -10.56
CA PRO A 60 26.62 2.52 -11.64
C PRO A 60 27.62 1.45 -11.22
N THR A 61 28.43 1.72 -10.18
CA THR A 61 29.48 0.82 -9.71
C THR A 61 28.99 -0.12 -8.61
N LEU A 62 28.14 0.37 -7.70
CA LEU A 62 27.65 -0.45 -6.58
C LEU A 62 26.39 -1.25 -6.90
N LEU A 63 25.48 -0.73 -7.73
CA LEU A 63 24.18 -1.35 -7.91
C LEU A 63 24.26 -2.75 -8.57
N PRO A 64 25.03 -2.97 -9.66
CA PRO A 64 25.12 -4.30 -10.26
C PRO A 64 25.63 -5.41 -9.31
N PRO A 65 26.75 -5.24 -8.56
CA PRO A 65 27.20 -6.28 -7.64
C PRO A 65 26.24 -6.47 -6.46
N LEU A 66 25.59 -5.42 -5.95
CA LEU A 66 24.59 -5.57 -4.89
C LEU A 66 23.38 -6.39 -5.36
N MET A 67 22.85 -6.09 -6.55
CA MET A 67 21.73 -6.85 -7.14
C MET A 67 22.10 -8.31 -7.41
N SER A 68 23.34 -8.58 -7.81
CA SER A 68 23.83 -9.95 -8.00
C SER A 68 23.93 -10.69 -6.66
N LEU A 69 24.51 -10.06 -5.64
CA LEU A 69 24.64 -10.63 -4.30
C LEU A 69 23.29 -10.98 -3.67
N LEU A 70 22.28 -10.13 -3.85
CA LEU A 70 20.91 -10.39 -3.37
C LEU A 70 20.28 -11.65 -3.98
N LYS A 71 20.75 -12.09 -5.15
CA LYS A 71 20.25 -13.30 -5.82
C LYS A 71 20.97 -14.58 -5.39
N THR A 72 22.17 -14.47 -4.83
CA THR A 72 23.05 -15.62 -4.58
C THR A 72 23.38 -15.83 -3.11
N THR A 73 23.26 -14.79 -2.27
CA THR A 73 23.65 -14.89 -0.86
C THR A 73 22.72 -15.81 -0.07
N THR A 74 23.33 -16.62 0.79
CA THR A 74 22.63 -17.49 1.76
C THR A 74 22.65 -16.92 3.18
N GLN A 75 23.37 -15.81 3.37
CA GLN A 75 23.47 -15.09 4.65
C GLN A 75 22.31 -14.11 4.83
N ASP A 76 22.17 -13.56 6.04
CA ASP A 76 21.24 -12.46 6.30
C ASP A 76 21.56 -11.25 5.38
N PRO A 77 20.72 -10.95 4.37
CA PRO A 77 21.03 -9.91 3.39
C PRO A 77 20.62 -8.51 3.85
N THR A 78 20.25 -8.32 5.13
CA THR A 78 19.67 -7.06 5.64
C THR A 78 20.49 -5.83 5.26
N VAL A 79 21.82 -5.83 5.47
CA VAL A 79 22.70 -4.70 5.11
C VAL A 79 22.84 -4.48 3.61
N VAL A 80 22.66 -5.54 2.81
CA VAL A 80 22.64 -5.44 1.35
C VAL A 80 21.32 -4.80 0.91
N PHE A 81 20.20 -5.15 1.54
CA PHE A 81 18.89 -4.56 1.26
C PHE A 81 18.81 -3.08 1.60
N THR A 82 19.32 -2.65 2.76
CA THR A 82 19.27 -1.23 3.18
C THR A 82 20.08 -0.35 2.23
N LEU A 83 21.32 -0.75 1.94
CA LEU A 83 22.18 -0.04 1.01
C LEU A 83 21.59 -0.02 -0.42
N THR A 84 21.07 -1.16 -0.90
CA THR A 84 20.41 -1.23 -2.22
C THR A 84 19.18 -0.32 -2.29
N THR A 85 18.36 -0.31 -1.23
CA THR A 85 17.20 0.59 -1.14
C THR A 85 17.64 2.05 -1.25
N LYS A 86 18.72 2.43 -0.56
CA LYS A 86 19.24 3.81 -0.58
C LYS A 86 19.79 4.18 -1.96
N ILE A 87 20.52 3.28 -2.62
CA ILE A 87 21.07 3.49 -3.97
C ILE A 87 19.97 3.58 -5.04
N LEU A 88 18.87 2.85 -4.88
CA LEU A 88 17.70 2.91 -5.78
C LEU A 88 16.78 4.10 -5.49
N SER A 89 17.01 4.86 -4.41
CA SER A 89 16.13 5.97 -4.02
C SER A 89 15.88 7.03 -5.10
N PRO A 90 16.85 7.47 -5.93
CA PRO A 90 16.59 8.52 -6.93
C PRO A 90 15.91 7.99 -8.21
N LEU A 91 15.80 6.67 -8.38
CA LEU A 91 15.23 6.08 -9.58
C LEU A 91 13.71 6.06 -9.55
N SER A 92 13.10 6.25 -10.73
CA SER A 92 11.68 6.00 -10.94
C SER A 92 11.39 4.50 -10.99
N PHE A 93 10.12 4.11 -10.92
CA PHE A 93 9.73 2.71 -11.00
C PHE A 93 10.14 2.08 -12.33
N THR A 94 9.85 2.74 -13.45
CA THR A 94 10.23 2.29 -14.80
C THR A 94 11.74 2.15 -14.97
N GLN A 95 12.53 3.03 -14.34
CA GLN A 95 13.99 2.91 -14.33
C GLN A 95 14.45 1.67 -13.54
N CYS A 96 13.86 1.39 -12.37
CA CYS A 96 14.13 0.17 -11.63
C CYS A 96 13.75 -1.09 -12.42
N LEU A 97 12.59 -1.09 -13.09
CA LEU A 97 12.17 -2.19 -13.96
C LEU A 97 13.16 -2.41 -15.11
N SER A 98 13.71 -1.35 -15.70
CA SER A 98 14.68 -1.47 -16.79
C SER A 98 16.00 -2.13 -16.35
N LEU A 99 16.34 -2.08 -15.06
CA LEU A 99 17.56 -2.66 -14.51
C LEU A 99 17.42 -4.14 -14.16
N GLY A 100 16.29 -4.54 -13.58
CA GLY A 100 16.07 -5.90 -13.06
C GLY A 100 15.02 -6.73 -13.81
N GLY A 101 14.13 -6.09 -14.57
CA GLY A 101 12.93 -6.70 -15.12
C GLY A 101 11.84 -6.97 -14.08
N ALA A 102 10.62 -7.23 -14.54
CA ALA A 102 9.50 -7.62 -13.68
C ALA A 102 9.75 -8.94 -12.94
N GLU A 103 10.40 -9.91 -13.61
CA GLU A 103 10.76 -11.22 -13.02
C GLU A 103 11.60 -11.12 -11.75
N SER A 104 12.52 -10.15 -11.68
CA SER A 104 13.33 -9.96 -10.46
C SER A 104 12.48 -9.45 -9.29
N LEU A 105 11.46 -8.63 -9.55
CA LEU A 105 10.52 -8.17 -8.51
C LEU A 105 9.58 -9.28 -8.08
N ILE A 106 9.06 -10.07 -9.02
CA ILE A 106 8.25 -11.27 -8.72
C ILE A 106 9.05 -12.23 -7.83
N SER A 107 10.28 -12.56 -8.21
CA SER A 107 11.16 -13.43 -7.42
C SER A 107 11.43 -12.86 -6.02
N ALA A 108 11.60 -11.53 -5.90
CA ALA A 108 11.82 -10.88 -4.62
C ALA A 108 10.56 -10.84 -3.73
N LEU A 109 9.37 -10.73 -4.32
CA LEU A 109 8.08 -10.85 -3.61
C LEU A 109 7.80 -12.29 -3.14
N GLN A 110 8.20 -13.29 -3.93
CA GLN A 110 8.05 -14.72 -3.58
C GLN A 110 9.09 -15.22 -2.58
N SER A 111 10.16 -14.45 -2.35
CA SER A 111 11.24 -14.83 -1.45
C SER A 111 10.74 -15.02 -0.03
N PRO A 112 11.20 -16.05 0.71
CA PRO A 112 10.87 -16.22 2.12
C PRO A 112 11.56 -15.18 3.03
N LEU A 113 12.46 -14.36 2.48
CA LEU A 113 13.20 -13.34 3.22
C LEU A 113 12.42 -12.02 3.25
N PRO A 114 11.98 -11.53 4.43
CA PRO A 114 11.21 -10.29 4.52
C PRO A 114 11.89 -9.08 3.89
N GLY A 115 13.22 -8.98 4.00
CA GLY A 115 14.01 -7.91 3.38
C GLY A 115 13.90 -7.87 1.85
N ALA A 116 13.75 -9.03 1.19
CA ALA A 116 13.55 -9.10 -0.26
C ALA A 116 12.16 -8.58 -0.64
N ASN A 117 11.12 -9.00 0.10
CA ASN A 117 9.76 -8.53 -0.14
C ASN A 117 9.68 -7.01 0.10
N LEU A 118 10.29 -6.51 1.19
CA LEU A 118 10.32 -5.09 1.52
C LEU A 118 11.07 -4.26 0.47
N LEU A 119 12.19 -4.75 -0.07
CA LEU A 119 12.88 -4.10 -1.18
C LEU A 119 11.98 -4.04 -2.44
N ALA A 120 11.32 -5.16 -2.79
CA ALA A 120 10.40 -5.19 -3.92
C ALA A 120 9.23 -4.22 -3.74
N LEU A 121 8.63 -4.18 -2.56
CA LEU A 121 7.56 -3.25 -2.21
C LEU A 121 8.03 -1.79 -2.22
N ASN A 122 9.27 -1.50 -1.81
CA ASN A 122 9.86 -0.17 -1.92
C ASN A 122 10.01 0.27 -3.38
N ILE A 123 10.40 -0.65 -4.27
CA ILE A 123 10.49 -0.38 -5.70
C ILE A 123 9.09 -0.16 -6.29
N ILE A 124 8.14 -1.04 -6.00
CA ILE A 124 6.75 -0.97 -6.49
C ILE A 124 6.07 0.33 -6.01
N GLN A 125 6.30 0.78 -4.78
CA GLN A 125 5.74 2.04 -4.27
C GLN A 125 6.14 3.24 -5.14
N LYS A 126 7.31 3.21 -5.78
CA LYS A 126 7.73 4.31 -6.67
C LYS A 126 6.75 4.50 -7.83
N ALA A 127 5.97 3.47 -8.19
CA ALA A 127 4.95 3.61 -9.21
C ALA A 127 3.82 4.56 -8.79
N ALA A 128 3.56 4.71 -7.49
CA ALA A 128 2.56 5.65 -6.97
C ALA A 128 2.95 7.13 -7.13
N THR A 129 4.12 7.45 -7.69
CA THR A 129 4.56 8.84 -7.92
C THR A 129 3.80 9.53 -9.06
N SER A 130 3.25 8.78 -10.02
CA SER A 130 2.42 9.34 -11.09
C SER A 130 1.52 8.27 -11.73
N PRO A 131 0.37 8.65 -12.32
CA PRO A 131 -0.48 7.70 -13.04
C PRO A 131 0.25 6.91 -14.16
N ALA A 132 1.18 7.54 -14.86
CA ALA A 132 1.95 6.88 -15.93
C ALA A 132 2.88 5.77 -15.40
N GLU A 133 3.44 5.93 -14.19
CA GLU A 133 4.24 4.88 -13.56
C GLU A 133 3.33 3.74 -13.04
N VAL A 134 2.10 4.04 -12.59
CA VAL A 134 1.11 2.99 -12.28
C VAL A 134 0.67 2.24 -13.54
N ASP A 135 0.49 2.91 -14.69
CA ASP A 135 0.25 2.21 -15.96
C ASP A 135 1.38 1.25 -16.31
N SER A 136 2.62 1.66 -16.06
CA SER A 136 3.80 0.82 -16.30
C SER A 136 3.80 -0.43 -15.41
N LEU A 137 3.28 -0.31 -14.18
CA LEU A 137 3.06 -1.47 -13.29
C LEU A 137 1.90 -2.34 -13.81
N ALA A 138 0.77 -1.73 -14.17
CA ALA A 138 -0.41 -2.44 -14.68
C ALA A 138 -0.15 -3.15 -16.02
N ALA A 139 0.85 -2.72 -16.78
CA ALA A 139 1.34 -3.39 -17.98
C ALA A 139 2.06 -4.72 -17.70
N SER A 140 2.31 -5.06 -16.42
CA SER A 140 2.84 -6.37 -15.97
C SER A 140 1.84 -7.07 -15.03
N PRO A 141 0.77 -7.69 -15.57
CA PRO A 141 -0.28 -8.38 -14.80
C PRO A 141 0.25 -9.36 -13.74
N GLU A 142 1.28 -10.13 -14.08
CA GLU A 142 1.89 -11.14 -13.21
C GLU A 142 2.53 -10.52 -11.96
N LEU A 143 3.11 -9.32 -12.11
CA LEU A 143 3.66 -8.57 -10.98
C LEU A 143 2.56 -8.02 -10.07
N VAL A 144 1.42 -7.62 -10.63
CA VAL A 144 0.25 -7.18 -9.86
C VAL A 144 -0.35 -8.36 -9.10
N GLU A 145 -0.47 -9.53 -9.73
CA GLU A 145 -0.91 -10.76 -9.08
C GLU A 145 -0.01 -11.10 -7.89
N GLU A 146 1.31 -11.10 -8.07
CA GLU A 146 2.24 -11.41 -6.99
C GLU A 146 2.21 -10.36 -5.87
N LEU A 147 1.96 -9.09 -6.20
CA LEU A 147 1.73 -8.04 -5.20
C LEU A 147 0.50 -8.34 -4.33
N LEU A 148 -0.62 -8.80 -4.92
CA LEU A 148 -1.81 -9.18 -4.15
C LEU A 148 -1.57 -10.42 -3.29
N ARG A 149 -0.86 -11.43 -3.82
CA ARG A 149 -0.48 -12.63 -3.07
C ARG A 149 0.43 -12.29 -1.90
N THR A 150 1.42 -11.43 -2.10
CA THR A 150 2.30 -10.95 -1.03
C THR A 150 1.54 -10.13 0.00
N TRP A 151 0.63 -9.26 -0.44
CA TRP A 151 -0.18 -8.42 0.43
C TRP A 151 -1.04 -9.25 1.39
N LEU A 152 -1.87 -10.13 0.87
CA LEU A 152 -2.84 -10.88 1.67
C LEU A 152 -2.24 -12.17 2.24
N GLY A 153 -1.25 -12.77 1.58
CA GLY A 153 -0.69 -14.08 1.94
C GLY A 153 0.61 -14.06 2.74
N SER A 154 1.28 -12.91 2.92
CA SER A 154 2.54 -12.88 3.67
C SER A 154 2.33 -13.17 5.16
N PRO A 155 3.10 -14.10 5.77
CA PRO A 155 3.04 -14.36 7.21
C PRO A 155 3.76 -13.27 8.04
N ASP A 156 4.59 -12.45 7.39
CA ASP A 156 5.34 -11.38 8.04
C ASP A 156 4.47 -10.11 8.15
N ALA A 157 4.39 -9.55 9.37
CA ALA A 157 3.53 -8.42 9.67
C ALA A 157 4.00 -7.14 8.98
N ASP A 158 5.31 -6.92 8.88
CA ASP A 158 5.89 -5.73 8.27
C ASP A 158 5.72 -5.76 6.76
N VAL A 159 5.94 -6.93 6.13
CA VAL A 159 5.70 -7.14 4.69
C VAL A 159 4.22 -6.90 4.37
N GLY A 160 3.30 -7.55 5.09
CA GLY A 160 1.87 -7.37 4.89
C GLY A 160 1.41 -5.92 5.10
N GLY A 161 1.85 -5.29 6.19
CA GLY A 161 1.53 -3.89 6.49
C GLY A 161 2.15 -2.90 5.50
N ARG A 162 3.33 -3.19 4.96
CA ARG A 162 3.94 -2.41 3.87
C ARG A 162 3.14 -2.56 2.59
N ALA A 163 2.77 -3.78 2.20
CA ALA A 163 1.99 -4.04 1.00
C ALA A 163 0.60 -3.38 1.03
N THR A 164 -0.09 -3.40 2.19
CA THR A 164 -1.34 -2.65 2.44
C THR A 164 -1.19 -1.17 2.07
N ARG A 165 -0.11 -0.52 2.55
CA ARG A 165 0.15 0.90 2.28
C ARG A 165 0.48 1.13 0.81
N VAL A 166 1.33 0.29 0.22
CA VAL A 166 1.73 0.37 -1.20
C VAL A 166 0.51 0.28 -2.10
N LEU A 167 -0.35 -0.73 -1.92
CA LEU A 167 -1.57 -0.88 -2.71
C LEU A 167 -2.50 0.33 -2.56
N GLY A 168 -2.68 0.82 -1.33
CA GLY A 168 -3.46 2.03 -1.07
C GLY A 168 -2.95 3.26 -1.82
N TYR A 169 -1.62 3.49 -1.84
CA TYR A 169 -1.02 4.59 -2.60
C TYR A 169 -1.17 4.41 -4.12
N LEU A 170 -0.98 3.19 -4.63
CA LEU A 170 -1.11 2.92 -6.07
C LEU A 170 -2.53 3.17 -6.56
N LEU A 171 -3.54 2.64 -5.86
CA LEU A 171 -4.94 2.82 -6.22
C LEU A 171 -5.40 4.27 -6.01
N GLU A 172 -4.88 4.96 -5.00
CA GLU A 172 -5.12 6.40 -4.89
C GLU A 172 -4.56 7.18 -6.09
N THR A 173 -3.30 6.95 -6.45
CA THR A 173 -2.67 7.64 -7.59
C THR A 173 -3.41 7.33 -8.90
N ASP A 174 -3.86 6.09 -9.10
CA ASP A 174 -4.51 5.64 -10.34
C ASP A 174 -6.03 5.89 -10.41
N CYS A 175 -6.68 6.35 -9.34
CA CYS A 175 -8.11 6.59 -9.35
C CYS A 175 -8.49 7.69 -10.38
N ASP A 176 -9.44 7.41 -11.26
CA ASP A 176 -9.87 8.31 -12.34
C ASP A 176 -10.82 9.43 -11.89
N ILE A 177 -11.40 9.31 -10.69
CA ILE A 177 -12.27 10.31 -10.08
C ILE A 177 -11.44 11.35 -9.32
N ILE A 178 -11.75 12.64 -9.48
CA ILE A 178 -11.20 13.73 -8.65
C ILE A 178 -12.25 14.12 -7.61
N PRO A 179 -11.94 14.13 -6.30
CA PRO A 179 -12.87 14.58 -5.28
C PRO A 179 -13.32 16.04 -5.51
N GLU A 180 -14.63 16.28 -5.46
CA GLU A 180 -15.27 17.59 -5.71
C GLU A 180 -14.86 18.68 -4.70
N THR A 181 -14.23 18.30 -3.58
CA THR A 181 -13.66 19.22 -2.57
C THR A 181 -12.46 20.03 -3.07
N SER A 182 -12.09 19.89 -4.34
CA SER A 182 -10.99 20.61 -4.98
C SER A 182 -11.34 22.05 -5.40
N SER A 183 -12.58 22.50 -5.18
CA SER A 183 -12.97 23.90 -5.45
C SER A 183 -12.89 24.79 -4.20
N ALA A 184 -11.93 25.72 -4.25
CA ALA A 184 -11.79 26.94 -3.45
C ALA A 184 -11.44 26.81 -1.95
N THR A 185 -10.14 26.81 -1.62
CA THR A 185 -9.48 27.92 -0.91
C THR A 185 -7.97 27.72 -0.79
N THR A 186 -7.27 28.84 -0.90
CA THR A 186 -5.82 29.08 -0.98
C THR A 186 -5.06 28.80 0.32
N ASN A 187 -3.92 28.11 0.22
CA ASN A 187 -2.58 28.55 0.65
C ASN A 187 -1.67 27.33 0.89
N GLY A 188 -0.51 27.36 0.23
CA GLY A 188 0.47 26.30 0.29
C GLY A 188 1.00 26.07 1.69
N VAL A 189 0.78 24.87 2.19
CA VAL A 189 1.73 24.15 3.04
C VAL A 189 1.71 22.72 2.51
N ASN A 190 2.84 22.24 2.02
CA ASN A 190 3.05 20.83 1.72
C ASN A 190 2.88 20.08 3.05
N ASP A 191 1.68 19.59 3.30
CA ASP A 191 1.42 18.72 4.43
C ASP A 191 2.14 17.39 4.17
N THR A 192 3.34 17.30 4.73
CA THR A 192 4.15 16.08 4.80
C THR A 192 3.71 15.21 6.00
N GLY A 193 2.55 15.51 6.59
CA GLY A 193 1.91 14.71 7.61
C GLY A 193 1.47 13.35 7.07
N SER A 194 2.24 12.33 7.42
CA SER A 194 1.87 10.92 7.35
C SER A 194 0.69 10.61 8.30
N SER A 195 -0.49 11.15 8.02
CA SER A 195 -1.72 10.71 8.68
C SER A 195 -2.25 9.50 7.90
N GLU A 196 -2.27 8.32 8.53
CA GLU A 196 -2.82 7.09 7.95
C GLU A 196 -4.30 7.21 7.53
N THR A 197 -4.96 8.31 7.90
CA THR A 197 -6.38 8.60 7.64
C THR A 197 -6.60 9.76 6.66
N GLY A 198 -5.55 10.39 6.12
CA GLY A 198 -5.67 11.53 5.21
C GLY A 198 -5.86 11.12 3.75
N LEU A 199 -6.94 11.55 3.11
CA LEU A 199 -7.08 11.47 1.64
C LEU A 199 -6.19 12.54 1.01
N VAL A 200 -5.31 12.15 0.08
CA VAL A 200 -4.39 13.08 -0.57
C VAL A 200 -5.15 13.91 -1.60
N LYS A 201 -4.90 15.22 -1.59
CA LYS A 201 -5.45 16.14 -2.59
C LYS A 201 -4.76 15.86 -3.94
N ARG A 202 -5.48 15.25 -4.88
CA ARG A 202 -5.00 14.98 -6.23
C ARG A 202 -5.45 16.06 -7.20
N HIS A 203 -4.52 16.55 -8.02
CA HIS A 203 -4.77 17.60 -9.02
C HIS A 203 -4.99 17.06 -10.44
N VAL A 204 -4.66 15.79 -10.68
CA VAL A 204 -4.77 15.12 -11.98
C VAL A 204 -5.46 13.77 -11.76
N PRO A 205 -6.46 13.41 -12.58
CA PRO A 205 -7.08 12.09 -12.49
C PRO A 205 -6.07 11.01 -12.92
N GLY A 206 -6.17 9.83 -12.30
CA GLY A 206 -5.46 8.65 -12.75
C GLY A 206 -6.11 8.03 -13.98
N HIS A 207 -5.60 6.88 -14.42
CA HIS A 207 -6.07 6.20 -15.64
C HIS A 207 -6.92 4.96 -15.35
N ALA A 208 -7.15 4.65 -14.07
CA ALA A 208 -7.85 3.46 -13.60
C ALA A 208 -7.30 2.14 -14.19
N SER A 209 -6.01 2.10 -14.57
CA SER A 209 -5.39 0.91 -15.14
C SER A 209 -5.21 -0.19 -14.11
N LEU A 210 -4.76 0.16 -12.91
CA LEU A 210 -4.65 -0.78 -11.79
C LEU A 210 -6.02 -1.07 -11.17
N TRP A 211 -6.93 -0.08 -11.12
CA TRP A 211 -8.32 -0.32 -10.69
C TRP A 211 -9.01 -1.39 -11.54
N ARG A 212 -8.83 -1.33 -12.86
CA ARG A 212 -9.35 -2.34 -13.78
C ARG A 212 -8.86 -3.74 -13.46
N LEU A 213 -7.59 -3.89 -13.10
CA LEU A 213 -7.06 -5.19 -12.67
C LEU A 213 -7.58 -5.60 -11.29
N VAL A 214 -7.42 -4.75 -10.27
CA VAL A 214 -7.63 -5.18 -8.88
C VAL A 214 -9.11 -5.25 -8.48
N ILE A 215 -9.96 -4.38 -9.02
CA ILE A 215 -11.36 -4.19 -8.58
C ILE A 215 -12.39 -4.64 -9.61
N TRP A 216 -12.06 -4.63 -10.91
CA TRP A 216 -13.00 -4.95 -11.98
C TRP A 216 -12.63 -6.16 -12.83
N ASP A 217 -11.52 -6.83 -12.54
CA ASP A 217 -11.15 -8.07 -13.20
C ASP A 217 -11.41 -9.27 -12.28
N ARG A 218 -12.04 -10.29 -12.85
CA ARG A 218 -12.48 -11.48 -12.13
C ARG A 218 -11.32 -12.22 -11.47
N HIS A 219 -10.20 -12.37 -12.18
CA HIS A 219 -9.06 -13.18 -11.73
C HIS A 219 -8.46 -12.63 -10.44
N TYR A 220 -8.28 -11.31 -10.37
CA TYR A 220 -7.72 -10.65 -9.20
C TYR A 220 -8.69 -10.65 -8.01
N LEU A 221 -9.98 -10.50 -8.27
CA LEU A 221 -11.01 -10.64 -7.23
C LEU A 221 -11.05 -12.07 -6.67
N GLU A 222 -10.91 -13.10 -7.50
CA GLU A 222 -10.81 -14.49 -7.05
C GLU A 222 -9.56 -14.72 -6.17
N ILE A 223 -8.43 -14.07 -6.45
CA ILE A 223 -7.25 -14.08 -5.57
C ILE A 223 -7.59 -13.47 -4.21
N ILE A 224 -8.21 -12.29 -4.19
CA ILE A 224 -8.60 -11.60 -2.94
C ILE A 224 -9.55 -12.46 -2.11
N VAL A 225 -10.60 -13.00 -2.73
CA VAL A 225 -11.62 -13.82 -2.07
C VAL A 225 -11.01 -15.12 -1.54
N SER A 226 -10.19 -15.81 -2.34
CA SER A 226 -9.59 -17.09 -1.92
C SER A 226 -8.60 -16.96 -0.76
N LEU A 227 -7.88 -15.83 -0.66
CA LEU A 227 -6.97 -15.56 0.44
C LEU A 227 -7.68 -15.10 1.71
N CYS A 228 -8.73 -14.29 1.58
CA CYS A 228 -9.48 -13.79 2.74
C CYS A 228 -10.50 -14.80 3.27
N ARG A 229 -11.07 -15.66 2.42
CA ARG A 229 -12.07 -16.66 2.82
C ARG A 229 -11.83 -18.01 2.15
N PRO A 230 -10.71 -18.68 2.46
CA PRO A 230 -10.48 -20.05 2.02
C PRO A 230 -11.52 -21.00 2.65
N ALA A 231 -11.61 -22.22 2.11
CA ALA A 231 -12.53 -23.25 2.60
C ALA A 231 -12.36 -23.57 4.11
N ILE A 232 -11.14 -23.40 4.63
CA ILE A 232 -10.83 -23.50 6.05
C ILE A 232 -10.19 -22.19 6.48
N ILE A 233 -10.90 -21.40 7.29
CA ILE A 233 -10.38 -20.15 7.85
C ILE A 233 -9.31 -20.51 8.87
N ASN A 234 -8.10 -20.03 8.61
CA ASN A 234 -6.93 -20.20 9.49
C ASN A 234 -6.37 -18.82 9.86
N ARG A 235 -5.28 -18.80 10.64
CA ARG A 235 -4.62 -17.55 11.05
C ARG A 235 -4.17 -16.66 9.88
N GLN A 236 -3.81 -17.23 8.74
CA GLN A 236 -3.40 -16.42 7.58
C GLN A 236 -4.61 -15.76 6.93
N ALA A 237 -5.74 -16.46 6.86
CA ALA A 237 -6.99 -15.87 6.40
C ALA A 237 -7.43 -14.70 7.29
N THR A 238 -7.31 -14.80 8.62
CA THR A 238 -7.66 -13.69 9.52
C THR A 238 -6.74 -12.48 9.33
N PHE A 239 -5.45 -12.69 9.06
CA PHE A 239 -4.55 -11.60 8.67
C PHE A 239 -4.90 -10.98 7.31
N ALA A 240 -5.27 -11.80 6.32
CA ALA A 240 -5.73 -11.30 5.02
C ALA A 240 -7.00 -10.44 5.18
N GLN A 241 -7.95 -10.90 6.00
CA GLN A 241 -9.19 -10.18 6.32
C GLN A 241 -8.90 -8.82 6.97
N ASP A 242 -8.08 -8.77 8.04
CA ASP A 242 -7.67 -7.52 8.69
C ASP A 242 -7.01 -6.56 7.69
N ARG A 243 -6.09 -7.05 6.85
CA ARG A 243 -5.40 -6.22 5.85
C ARG A 243 -6.35 -5.65 4.80
N LEU A 244 -7.30 -6.45 4.32
CA LEU A 244 -8.30 -5.97 3.37
C LEU A 244 -9.21 -4.91 4.01
N LEU A 245 -9.68 -5.15 5.25
CA LEU A 245 -10.50 -4.20 5.99
C LEU A 245 -9.79 -2.86 6.21
N ARG A 246 -8.46 -2.84 6.38
CA ARG A 246 -7.69 -1.58 6.52
C ARG A 246 -7.66 -0.73 5.26
N VAL A 247 -7.79 -1.34 4.08
CA VAL A 247 -7.66 -0.65 2.79
C VAL A 247 -9.02 -0.16 2.29
N ILE A 248 -10.09 -0.92 2.53
CA ILE A 248 -11.43 -0.65 2.01
C ILE A 248 -11.93 0.78 2.31
N PRO A 249 -11.80 1.35 3.53
CA PRO A 249 -12.28 2.70 3.80
C PRO A 249 -11.68 3.75 2.90
N ARG A 250 -10.36 3.73 2.71
CA ARG A 250 -9.65 4.68 1.87
C ARG A 250 -10.03 4.54 0.40
N ILE A 251 -10.11 3.30 -0.10
CA ILE A 251 -10.49 3.04 -1.50
C ILE A 251 -11.95 3.42 -1.77
N THR A 252 -12.85 3.14 -0.83
CA THR A 252 -14.26 3.50 -0.94
C THR A 252 -14.43 5.02 -0.98
N ALA A 253 -13.61 5.78 -0.24
CA ALA A 253 -13.66 7.24 -0.26
C ALA A 253 -13.28 7.81 -1.63
N LEU A 254 -12.38 7.13 -2.34
CA LEU A 254 -11.93 7.53 -3.67
C LEU A 254 -12.96 7.19 -4.74
N HIS A 255 -13.50 5.96 -4.71
CA HIS A 255 -14.44 5.49 -5.72
C HIS A 255 -15.57 4.63 -5.10
N PRO A 256 -16.58 5.24 -4.45
CA PRO A 256 -17.61 4.51 -3.69
C PRO A 256 -18.36 3.48 -4.54
N ARG A 257 -18.75 3.85 -5.77
CA ARG A 257 -19.50 2.97 -6.68
C ARG A 257 -18.70 1.74 -7.12
N ALA A 258 -17.40 1.87 -7.38
CA ALA A 258 -16.55 0.74 -7.79
C ALA A 258 -16.45 -0.31 -6.69
N MET A 259 -16.47 0.12 -5.43
CA MET A 259 -16.42 -0.77 -4.28
C MET A 259 -17.79 -1.39 -3.96
N ALA A 260 -18.88 -0.69 -4.26
CA ALA A 260 -20.24 -1.10 -3.94
C ALA A 260 -20.91 -1.99 -5.00
N ILE A 261 -20.44 -1.95 -6.24
CA ILE A 261 -21.04 -2.66 -7.37
C ILE A 261 -19.94 -3.40 -8.12
N SER A 262 -20.03 -4.73 -8.14
CA SER A 262 -19.14 -5.56 -8.94
C SER A 262 -19.82 -6.10 -10.20
N PRO A 263 -19.10 -6.24 -11.32
CA PRO A 263 -19.57 -7.04 -12.46
C PRO A 263 -19.61 -8.56 -12.16
N PHE A 264 -19.04 -9.02 -11.03
CA PHE A 264 -18.97 -10.43 -10.63
C PHE A 264 -19.58 -10.65 -9.23
N PRO A 265 -20.88 -10.34 -9.03
CA PRO A 265 -21.54 -10.44 -7.73
C PRO A 265 -21.47 -11.84 -7.10
N GLU A 266 -21.40 -12.90 -7.91
CA GLU A 266 -21.30 -14.29 -7.46
C GLU A 266 -20.01 -14.59 -6.66
N LEU A 267 -18.97 -13.76 -6.78
CA LEU A 267 -17.76 -13.86 -5.95
C LEU A 267 -17.97 -13.36 -4.52
N PHE A 268 -19.05 -12.60 -4.29
CA PHE A 268 -19.30 -11.83 -3.08
C PHE A 268 -20.58 -12.27 -2.39
N PRO A 269 -20.67 -13.51 -1.87
CA PRO A 269 -21.89 -13.96 -1.21
C PRO A 269 -22.24 -13.06 -0.02
N LEU A 270 -23.50 -12.61 0.03
CA LEU A 270 -24.05 -11.75 1.07
C LEU A 270 -24.97 -12.57 1.99
N PRO A 271 -25.24 -12.13 3.24
CA PRO A 271 -26.09 -12.86 4.15
C PRO A 271 -27.57 -12.71 3.76
N GLU A 272 -28.41 -13.67 4.14
CA GLU A 272 -29.84 -13.70 3.73
C GLU A 272 -30.65 -12.49 4.17
N TYR A 273 -30.21 -11.78 5.23
CA TYR A 273 -30.87 -10.58 5.73
C TYR A 273 -30.50 -9.30 4.95
N ALA A 274 -29.54 -9.38 4.03
CA ALA A 274 -29.17 -8.25 3.17
C ALA A 274 -30.18 -8.09 2.03
N ASP A 275 -30.69 -6.87 1.86
CA ASP A 275 -31.56 -6.46 0.76
C ASP A 275 -30.73 -6.07 -0.47
N ASP A 276 -31.28 -6.29 -1.66
CA ASP A 276 -30.74 -5.86 -2.96
C ASP A 276 -30.30 -4.37 -3.00
N SER A 277 -30.93 -3.50 -2.19
CA SER A 277 -30.59 -2.08 -2.12
C SER A 277 -29.18 -1.77 -1.57
N ILE A 278 -28.51 -2.75 -0.94
CA ILE A 278 -27.20 -2.56 -0.33
C ILE A 278 -26.04 -2.48 -1.32
N GLY A 279 -26.27 -2.94 -2.55
CA GLY A 279 -25.22 -3.19 -3.54
C GLY A 279 -24.61 -4.58 -3.39
N HIS A 280 -23.78 -4.96 -4.36
CA HIS A 280 -23.21 -6.31 -4.43
C HIS A 280 -21.76 -6.22 -4.93
N GLY A 281 -20.88 -5.76 -4.05
CA GLY A 281 -19.47 -5.56 -4.35
C GLY A 281 -18.56 -5.95 -3.18
N LEU A 282 -17.26 -5.67 -3.37
CA LEU A 282 -16.21 -6.00 -2.42
C LEU A 282 -16.44 -5.35 -1.05
N LEU A 283 -16.98 -4.13 -1.01
CA LEU A 283 -17.32 -3.43 0.23
C LEU A 283 -18.36 -4.21 1.04
N GLN A 284 -19.50 -4.55 0.43
CA GLN A 284 -20.61 -5.22 1.12
C GLN A 284 -20.16 -6.58 1.64
N TRP A 285 -19.46 -7.35 0.80
CA TRP A 285 -18.97 -8.66 1.20
C TRP A 285 -17.97 -8.58 2.35
N ALA A 286 -16.97 -7.68 2.27
CA ALA A 286 -15.99 -7.53 3.33
C ALA A 286 -16.64 -7.11 4.66
N ALA A 287 -17.62 -6.21 4.59
CA ALA A 287 -18.27 -5.62 5.74
C ALA A 287 -19.30 -6.56 6.41
N LEU A 288 -19.95 -7.45 5.64
CA LEU A 288 -21.11 -8.21 6.14
C LEU A 288 -20.93 -9.73 6.14
N SER A 289 -19.96 -10.25 5.39
CA SER A 289 -19.88 -11.69 5.14
C SER A 289 -18.49 -12.26 5.26
N MET A 290 -17.44 -11.52 4.88
CA MET A 290 -16.08 -12.04 4.85
C MET A 290 -15.61 -12.56 6.21
N VAL A 291 -15.94 -11.82 7.27
CA VAL A 291 -15.52 -12.12 8.65
C VAL A 291 -16.52 -13.06 9.31
N ASP A 292 -15.99 -14.09 9.97
CA ASP A 292 -16.76 -14.91 10.91
C ASP A 292 -16.85 -14.19 12.26
N THR A 293 -18.02 -13.64 12.58
CA THR A 293 -18.25 -12.89 13.82
C THR A 293 -18.37 -13.77 15.07
N SER A 294 -18.34 -15.11 14.93
CA SER A 294 -18.21 -15.99 16.09
C SER A 294 -16.79 -15.99 16.69
N ASP A 295 -15.78 -15.58 15.91
CA ASP A 295 -14.46 -15.23 16.42
C ASP A 295 -14.47 -13.81 16.98
N VAL A 296 -14.40 -13.70 18.32
CA VAL A 296 -14.46 -12.43 19.05
C VAL A 296 -13.37 -11.44 18.61
N LEU A 297 -12.16 -11.91 18.31
CA LEU A 297 -11.08 -11.01 17.89
C LEU A 297 -11.35 -10.45 16.49
N MET A 298 -11.90 -11.27 15.60
CA MET A 298 -12.28 -10.82 14.27
C MET A 298 -13.53 -9.94 14.27
N HIS A 299 -14.50 -10.22 15.14
CA HIS A 299 -15.64 -9.34 15.35
C HIS A 299 -15.20 -7.97 15.84
N GLN A 300 -14.26 -7.91 16.79
CA GLN A 300 -13.69 -6.63 17.24
C GLN A 300 -12.92 -5.91 16.13
N THR A 301 -12.22 -6.66 15.26
CA THR A 301 -11.58 -6.09 14.06
C THR A 301 -12.61 -5.48 13.10
N LEU A 302 -13.75 -6.12 12.92
CA LEU A 302 -14.85 -5.62 12.10
C LEU A 302 -15.46 -4.33 12.69
N ILE A 303 -15.59 -4.25 14.02
CA ILE A 303 -16.04 -3.02 14.70
C ILE A 303 -15.07 -1.86 14.44
N VAL A 304 -13.75 -2.10 14.61
CA VAL A 304 -12.73 -1.08 14.31
C VAL A 304 -12.78 -0.65 12.84
N PHE A 305 -13.02 -1.59 11.92
CA PHE A 305 -13.25 -1.28 10.51
C PHE A 305 -14.41 -0.29 10.32
N TYR A 306 -15.58 -0.56 10.91
CA TYR A 306 -16.74 0.33 10.77
C TYR A 306 -16.50 1.72 11.36
N GLU A 307 -15.79 1.81 12.48
CA GLU A 307 -15.42 3.07 13.11
C GLU A 307 -14.49 3.89 12.22
N SER A 308 -13.45 3.26 11.66
CA SER A 308 -12.58 3.90 10.67
C SER A 308 -13.32 4.25 9.38
N PHE A 309 -14.20 3.36 8.91
CA PHE A 309 -15.01 3.55 7.71
C PHE A 309 -15.86 4.81 7.82
N ILE A 310 -16.67 4.94 8.87
CA ILE A 310 -17.54 6.10 9.07
C ILE A 310 -16.71 7.39 9.26
N SER A 311 -15.61 7.31 10.00
CA SER A 311 -14.72 8.46 10.23
C SER A 311 -14.13 9.00 8.92
N ILE A 312 -13.69 8.12 8.02
CA ILE A 312 -13.16 8.49 6.71
C ILE A 312 -14.28 8.95 5.77
N MET A 313 -15.40 8.23 5.71
CA MET A 313 -16.52 8.59 4.83
C MET A 313 -17.09 9.97 5.17
N ARG A 314 -17.14 10.35 6.45
CA ARG A 314 -17.54 11.69 6.90
C ARG A 314 -16.76 12.81 6.20
N ILE A 315 -15.45 12.61 6.02
CA ILE A 315 -14.54 13.65 5.48
C ILE A 315 -14.28 13.51 3.97
N ALA A 316 -14.72 12.43 3.33
CA ALA A 316 -14.49 12.11 1.93
C ALA A 316 -15.30 12.95 0.91
N GLY A 317 -15.74 14.15 1.28
CA GLY A 317 -16.59 15.03 0.47
C GLY A 317 -18.07 14.63 0.47
N ASP A 318 -18.97 15.54 0.12
CA ASP A 318 -20.41 15.28 0.13
C ASP A 318 -20.87 14.68 -1.20
N SER A 319 -21.45 13.47 -1.15
CA SER A 319 -22.06 12.81 -2.31
C SER A 319 -23.25 11.98 -1.83
N ALA A 320 -24.42 12.23 -2.41
CA ALA A 320 -25.65 11.50 -2.06
C ALA A 320 -25.51 9.99 -2.31
N ASP A 321 -24.83 9.62 -3.40
CA ASP A 321 -24.58 8.22 -3.75
C ASP A 321 -23.66 7.54 -2.73
N LYS A 322 -22.56 8.21 -2.34
CA LYS A 322 -21.66 7.72 -1.29
C LYS A 322 -22.43 7.53 0.02
N ASP A 323 -23.18 8.55 0.45
CA ASP A 323 -23.92 8.49 1.70
C ASP A 323 -25.02 7.42 1.69
N ALA A 324 -25.65 7.14 0.54
CA ALA A 324 -26.58 6.03 0.38
C ALA A 324 -25.87 4.67 0.54
N ILE A 325 -24.71 4.48 -0.10
CA ILE A 325 -23.90 3.25 0.04
C ILE A 325 -23.51 3.03 1.51
N VAL A 326 -22.98 4.07 2.18
CA VAL A 326 -22.55 3.98 3.58
C VAL A 326 -23.74 3.69 4.49
N ARG A 327 -24.86 4.39 4.31
CA ARG A 327 -26.13 4.14 5.03
C ARG A 327 -26.55 2.69 4.92
N ASN A 328 -26.64 2.16 3.70
CA ASN A 328 -27.19 0.83 3.47
C ASN A 328 -26.28 -0.25 4.12
N VAL A 329 -24.96 -0.11 3.99
CA VAL A 329 -24.00 -1.05 4.60
C VAL A 329 -24.03 -1.00 6.12
N VAL A 330 -24.01 0.19 6.72
CA VAL A 330 -23.98 0.36 8.18
C VAL A 330 -25.30 -0.05 8.83
N LYS A 331 -26.45 0.32 8.25
CA LYS A 331 -27.76 -0.08 8.77
C LYS A 331 -27.94 -1.59 8.74
N THR A 332 -27.54 -2.22 7.65
CA THR A 332 -27.66 -3.68 7.51
C THR A 332 -26.82 -4.40 8.55
N ALA A 333 -25.57 -3.97 8.75
CA ALA A 333 -24.69 -4.54 9.78
C ALA A 333 -25.24 -4.37 11.20
N THR A 334 -25.63 -3.14 11.56
CA THR A 334 -26.14 -2.83 12.90
C THR A 334 -27.50 -3.45 13.21
N SER A 335 -28.26 -3.90 12.20
CA SER A 335 -29.52 -4.62 12.39
C SER A 335 -29.34 -5.98 13.09
N GLN A 336 -28.19 -6.63 12.88
CA GLN A 336 -27.86 -7.93 13.45
C GLN A 336 -26.78 -7.85 14.55
N ASP A 337 -26.16 -6.68 14.73
CA ASP A 337 -25.03 -6.50 15.63
C ASP A 337 -25.25 -5.32 16.58
N GLN A 338 -25.70 -5.64 17.79
CA GLN A 338 -25.93 -4.63 18.84
C GLN A 338 -24.62 -4.07 19.40
N GLU A 339 -23.54 -4.84 19.40
CA GLU A 339 -22.25 -4.38 19.91
C GLU A 339 -21.67 -3.32 18.97
N LEU A 340 -21.71 -3.58 17.66
CA LEU A 340 -21.36 -2.59 16.65
C LEU A 340 -22.23 -1.33 16.77
N LEU A 341 -23.55 -1.48 16.92
CA LEU A 341 -24.45 -0.34 17.07
C LEU A 341 -24.08 0.54 18.27
N GLN A 342 -23.74 -0.07 19.42
CA GLN A 342 -23.30 0.67 20.60
C GLN A 342 -21.93 1.32 20.41
N SER A 343 -20.99 0.61 19.78
CA SER A 343 -19.65 1.15 19.49
C SER A 343 -19.75 2.40 18.62
N LEU A 344 -20.58 2.37 17.58
CA LEU A 344 -20.81 3.53 16.72
C LEU A 344 -21.49 4.69 17.46
N LYS A 345 -22.49 4.42 18.31
CA LYS A 345 -23.16 5.49 19.08
C LYS A 345 -22.23 6.20 20.07
N THR A 346 -21.29 5.47 20.67
CA THR A 346 -20.31 6.01 21.63
C THR A 346 -19.03 6.52 20.99
N LEU A 347 -18.83 6.27 19.68
CA LEU A 347 -17.64 6.71 18.94
C LEU A 347 -17.35 8.22 19.11
N PRO A 348 -18.32 9.15 19.03
CA PRO A 348 -18.07 10.57 19.26
C PRO A 348 -17.48 10.90 20.63
N ASP A 349 -17.85 10.16 21.68
CA ASP A 349 -17.41 10.42 23.06
C ASP A 349 -15.94 10.08 23.29
N ARG A 350 -15.38 9.22 22.42
CA ARG A 350 -13.98 8.78 22.42
C ARG A 350 -13.16 9.41 21.28
N THR A 351 -13.73 10.38 20.58
CA THR A 351 -13.06 11.18 19.54
C THR A 351 -12.68 12.56 20.10
N VAL A 352 -11.67 13.21 19.50
CA VAL A 352 -11.28 14.58 19.88
C VAL A 352 -12.44 15.55 19.76
N GLN A 353 -12.51 16.53 20.68
CA GLN A 353 -13.67 17.40 20.87
C GLN A 353 -14.12 18.14 19.60
N GLU A 354 -13.17 18.55 18.75
CA GLU A 354 -13.43 19.26 17.50
C GLU A 354 -14.13 18.38 16.44
N GLU A 355 -13.93 17.07 16.50
CA GLU A 355 -14.47 16.12 15.54
C GLU A 355 -15.71 15.38 16.04
N ALA A 356 -15.94 15.37 17.35
CA ALA A 356 -17.02 14.64 18.01
C ALA A 356 -18.42 15.06 17.51
N GLU A 357 -18.73 16.35 17.50
CA GLU A 357 -20.06 16.83 17.08
C GLU A 357 -20.35 16.57 15.58
N PRO A 358 -19.43 16.89 14.64
CA PRO A 358 -19.63 16.52 13.24
C PRO A 358 -19.79 15.01 13.03
N LEU A 359 -19.04 14.20 13.78
CA LEU A 359 -19.14 12.74 13.70
C LEU A 359 -20.48 12.21 14.23
N ALA A 360 -20.95 12.73 15.37
CA ALA A 360 -22.26 12.39 15.92
C ALA A 360 -23.41 12.70 14.93
N LYS A 361 -23.36 13.88 14.28
CA LYS A 361 -24.35 14.25 13.25
C LYS A 361 -24.33 13.30 12.05
N TYR A 362 -23.14 12.93 11.59
CA TYR A 362 -22.99 12.00 10.47
C TYR A 362 -23.51 10.59 10.82
N ILE A 363 -23.20 10.09 12.02
CA ILE A 363 -23.69 8.80 12.51
C ILE A 363 -25.21 8.78 12.63
N SER A 364 -25.82 9.81 13.22
CA SER A 364 -27.29 9.92 13.27
C SER A 364 -27.88 9.88 11.85
N ARG A 365 -27.33 10.68 10.94
CA ARG A 365 -27.80 10.74 9.54
C ARG A 365 -27.75 9.38 8.85
N ILE A 366 -26.78 8.53 9.15
CA ILE A 366 -26.60 7.20 8.54
C ILE A 366 -27.48 6.14 9.23
N LEU A 367 -27.70 6.24 10.54
CA LEU A 367 -28.48 5.26 11.29
C LEU A 367 -30.00 5.53 11.24
N ASP A 368 -30.41 6.79 11.07
CA ASP A 368 -31.80 7.20 10.81
C ASP A 368 -32.26 6.71 9.44
#